data_AF-A0A3G2T1W7-F1
#
_entry.id   AF-A0A3G2T1W7-F1
#
_cell.length_a   1.000
_cell.length_b   1.000
_cell.length_c   1.000
_cell.angle_alpha   90.00
_cell.angle_beta   90.00
_cell.angle_gamma   90.00
#
_symmetry.space_group_name_H-M   'P 1'
#
loop_
_entity.id
_entity.type
_entity.pdbx_description
1 polymer ?
#
loop_
_entity_poly.entity_id
_entity_poly.type
_entity_poly.pdbx_seq_one_letter_code
_entity_poly.pdbx_strand_id
1 'polypeptide(L)' 'MQTLYKKLVAHFGGQIPTASALQVSQANVSGYVSGRWNMSEVVAMRAELATDGEFKAAELCPSLKEFQKHSA' A
#
# COMPACT_ATOMS: atom_id res chain seq x y z
N MET A 1 7.81 5.98 -4.23
CA MET A 1 7.12 5.14 -3.22
C MET A 1 6.71 5.92 -1.98
N GLN A 2 7.59 6.65 -1.28
CA GLN A 2 7.19 7.38 -0.04
C GLN A 2 6.03 8.36 -0.24
N THR A 3 5.99 9.05 -1.37
CA THR A 3 4.88 9.94 -1.75
C THR A 3 3.57 9.18 -1.99
N LEU A 4 3.63 7.94 -2.47
CA LEU A 4 2.45 7.10 -2.70
C LEU A 4 1.83 6.65 -1.38
N TYR A 5 2.64 6.19 -0.42
CA TYR A 5 2.14 5.81 0.90
C TYR A 5 1.53 7.00 1.65
N LYS A 6 2.08 8.21 1.51
CA LYS A 6 1.47 9.43 2.08
C LYS A 6 0.11 9.73 1.47
N LYS A 7 -0.05 9.56 0.15
CA LYS A 7 -1.34 9.72 -0.54
C LYS A 7 -2.35 8.67 -0.09
N LEU A 8 -1.95 7.40 0.02
CA LEU A 8 -2.78 6.32 0.53
C LEU A 8 -3.27 6.62 1.96
N VAL A 9 -2.35 7.10 2.81
CA VAL A 9 -2.69 7.50 4.18
C VAL A 9 -3.66 8.68 4.21
N ALA A 10 -3.48 9.66 3.33
CA ALA A 10 -4.40 10.78 3.19
C ALA A 10 -5.79 10.34 2.70
N HIS A 11 -5.86 9.39 1.75
CA HIS A 11 -7.11 8.83 1.24
C HIS A 11 -7.96 8.21 2.37
N PHE A 12 -7.34 7.45 3.27
CA PHE A 12 -8.04 6.88 4.43
C PHE A 12 -8.24 7.87 5.59
N GLY A 13 -7.69 9.09 5.54
CA GLY A 13 -7.82 10.08 6.61
C GLY A 13 -6.82 9.96 7.76
N GLY A 14 -5.71 9.23 7.57
CA GLY A 14 -4.61 9.14 8.54
C GLY A 14 -4.11 7.71 8.78
N GLN A 15 -3.03 7.58 9.55
CA GLN A 15 -2.31 6.29 9.67
C GLN A 15 -3.13 5.21 10.39
N ILE A 16 -3.95 5.59 11.37
CA ILE A 16 -4.80 4.65 12.13
C ILE A 16 -5.94 4.11 11.23
N PRO A 17 -6.72 4.95 10.53
CA PRO A 17 -7.67 4.48 9.53
C PRO A 17 -7.04 3.57 8.46
N THR A 18 -5.87 3.94 7.93
CA THR A 18 -5.13 3.09 6.97
C THR A 18 -4.77 1.75 7.57
N ALA A 19 -4.26 1.73 8.81
CA ALA A 19 -3.89 0.48 9.48
C ALA A 19 -5.09 -0.45 9.63
N SER A 20 -6.26 0.11 9.99
CA SER A 20 -7.52 -0.64 10.07
C SER A 20 -7.96 -1.18 8.70
N ALA A 21 -7.96 -0.33 7.66
CA ALA A 21 -8.35 -0.73 6.30
C ALA A 21 -7.45 -1.83 5.73
N LEU A 22 -6.15 -1.78 6.01
CA LEU A 22 -5.16 -2.74 5.52
C LEU A 22 -4.96 -3.96 6.43
N GLN A 23 -5.62 -3.97 7.60
CA GLN A 23 -5.47 -4.98 8.65
C GLN A 23 -4.01 -5.18 9.08
N VAL A 24 -3.33 -4.06 9.37
CA VAL A 24 -1.95 -4.01 9.90
C VAL A 24 -1.88 -3.09 11.13
N SER A 25 -0.72 -3.02 11.78
CA SER A 25 -0.50 -2.05 12.86
C SER A 25 -0.25 -0.63 12.32
N GLN A 26 -0.53 0.40 13.13
CA GLN A 26 -0.14 1.78 12.79
C GLN A 26 1.39 1.93 12.64
N ALA A 27 2.17 1.16 13.39
CA ALA A 27 3.63 1.13 13.25
C ALA A 27 4.07 0.66 11.85
N ASN A 28 3.38 -0.33 11.27
CA ASN A 28 3.61 -0.76 9.89
C ASN A 28 3.36 0.39 8.91
N VAL A 29 2.25 1.10 9.08
CA VAL A 29 1.90 2.26 8.25
C VAL A 29 2.94 3.37 8.37
N SER A 30 3.41 3.67 9.58
CA SER A 30 4.48 4.62 9.80
C SER A 30 5.78 4.20 9.09
N GLY A 31 6.09 2.90 9.09
CA GLY A 31 7.26 2.37 8.38
C GLY A 31 7.15 2.48 6.86
N TYR A 32 5.95 2.32 6.29
CA TYR A 32 5.70 2.58 4.86
C TYR A 32 5.92 4.06 4.53
N VAL A 33 5.31 4.96 5.32
CA VAL A 33 5.36 6.41 5.11
C VAL A 33 6.78 6.98 5.24
N SER A 34 7.60 6.43 6.14
CA SER A 34 9.01 6.82 6.32
C SER A 34 9.96 6.10 5.35
N GLY A 35 9.47 5.13 4.58
CA GLY A 35 10.26 4.33 3.64
C GLY A 35 11.19 3.33 4.31
N ARG A 36 10.92 2.95 5.57
CA ARG A 36 11.69 1.94 6.30
C ARG A 36 11.53 0.55 5.69
N TRP A 37 10.34 0.24 5.20
CA TRP A 37 10.02 -1.02 4.51
C TRP A 37 8.86 -0.79 3.53
N ASN A 38 8.67 -1.73 2.60
CA ASN A 38 7.54 -1.72 1.66
C ASN A 38 6.40 -2.60 2.16
N MET A 39 5.22 -2.45 1.56
CA MET A 39 4.12 -3.40 1.75
C MET A 39 4.49 -4.77 1.19
N SER A 40 4.08 -5.83 1.89
CA SER A 40 4.04 -7.17 1.31
C SER A 40 2.93 -7.27 0.27
N GLU A 41 2.98 -8.30 -0.55
CA GLU A 41 2.03 -8.58 -1.62
C GLU A 41 0.59 -8.61 -1.10
N VAL A 42 0.37 -9.26 0.06
CA VAL A 42 -0.95 -9.37 0.71
C VAL A 42 -1.48 -8.00 1.15
N VAL A 43 -0.62 -7.16 1.74
CA VAL A 43 -1.02 -5.82 2.21
C VAL A 43 -1.28 -4.89 1.02
N ALA A 44 -0.49 -5.00 -0.04
CA ALA A 44 -0.69 -4.23 -1.26
C ALA A 44 -1.99 -4.61 -1.99
N MET A 45 -2.34 -5.91 -2.06
CA MET A 45 -3.63 -6.35 -2.60
C MET A 45 -4.82 -5.84 -1.76
N ARG A 46 -4.71 -5.84 -0.43
CA ARG A 46 -5.73 -5.24 0.44
C ARG A 46 -5.90 -3.75 0.20
N ALA A 47 -4.80 -3.03 -0.03
CA ALA A 47 -4.84 -1.61 -0.33
C ALA A 47 -5.55 -1.34 -1.66
N GLU A 48 -5.28 -2.15 -2.69
CA GLU A 48 -5.98 -2.02 -3.97
C GLU A 48 -7.48 -2.28 -3.82
N LEU A 49 -7.87 -3.35 -3.11
CA LEU A 49 -9.28 -3.66 -2.86
C LEU A 49 -9.98 -2.58 -2.02
N ALA A 50 -9.34 -2.10 -0.96
CA ALA A 50 -9.91 -1.10 -0.05
C ALA A 50 -9.99 0.32 -0.66
N THR A 51 -9.37 0.53 -1.82
CA THR A 51 -9.39 1.81 -2.55
C THR A 51 -10.05 1.69 -3.92
N ASP A 52 -10.78 0.60 -4.16
CA ASP A 52 -11.44 0.31 -5.44
C ASP A 52 -10.51 0.46 -6.66
N GLY A 53 -9.22 0.13 -6.49
CA GLY A 53 -8.23 0.20 -7.54
C GLY A 53 -7.54 1.55 -7.74
N GLU A 54 -7.81 2.58 -6.93
CA GLU A 54 -7.11 3.87 -6.99
C GLU A 54 -5.60 3.71 -6.74
N PHE A 55 -5.22 2.80 -5.85
CA PHE A 55 -3.82 2.45 -5.57
C PHE A 55 -3.55 1.01 -5.98
N LYS A 56 -2.74 0.81 -7.03
CA LYS A 56 -2.46 -0.53 -7.54
C LYS A 56 -1.46 -1.29 -6.66
N ALA A 57 -1.71 -2.57 -6.42
CA ALA A 57 -0.84 -3.40 -5.59
C ALA A 57 0.61 -3.42 -6.14
N ALA A 58 0.77 -3.43 -7.47
CA ALA A 58 2.07 -3.37 -8.14
C ALA A 58 2.83 -2.04 -7.93
N GLU A 59 2.14 -0.95 -7.59
CA GLU A 59 2.78 0.33 -7.28
C GLU A 59 3.22 0.41 -5.81
N LEU A 60 2.47 -0.27 -4.93
CA LEU A 60 2.73 -0.36 -3.50
C LEU A 60 3.75 -1.45 -3.14
N CYS A 61 3.85 -2.50 -3.95
CA CYS A 61 4.75 -3.63 -3.72
C CYS A 61 5.71 -3.82 -4.90
N PRO A 62 6.99 -3.45 -4.77
CA PRO A 62 7.96 -3.57 -5.86
C PRO A 62 8.14 -5.00 -6.39
N SER A 63 8.03 -6.03 -5.54
CA SER A 63 8.13 -7.43 -5.97
C SER A 63 7.02 -7.82 -6.94
N LEU A 64 5.85 -7.17 -6.87
CA LEU A 64 4.75 -7.41 -7.81
C LEU A 64 4.98 -6.79 -9.20
N LYS A 65 5.91 -5.83 -9.34
CA LYS A 65 6.19 -5.21 -10.66
C LYS A 65 6.78 -6.20 -11.65
N GLU A 66 7.53 -7.19 -11.17
CA GLU A 66 8.12 -8.22 -12.03
C GLU A 66 7.05 -9.13 -12.64
N PHE A 67 5.90 -9.29 -11.96
CA PHE A 67 4.79 -10.14 -12.39
C PHE A 67 3.75 -9.42 -13.27
N GLN A 68 3.79 -8.08 -13.38
CA GLN A 68 2.87 -7.33 -14.25
C GLN A 68 3.27 -7.32 -15.74
N LYS A 69 4.42 -7.89 -16.12
CA LYS A 69 4.89 -7.87 -17.51
C LYS A 69 4.24 -8.90 -18.45
N HIS A 70 3.28 -9.71 -18.01
CA HIS A 70 2.56 -10.65 -18.89
C HIS A 70 1.05 -10.48 -18.78
N SER A 71 0.52 -9.50 -19.49
CA SER A 71 -0.84 -9.56 -20.03
C SER A 71 -0.68 -9.28 -21.51
N ALA A 72 -0.74 -10.36 -22.30
CA ALA A 72 -0.68 -10.36 -23.76
C ALA A 72 -1.90 -9.67 -24.37
#